data_AF-A0A355S0C5-F1
#
_entry.id   AF-A0A355S0C5-F1
#
_cell.length_a   1.000
_cell.length_b   1.000
_cell.length_c   1.000
_cell.angle_alpha   90.00
_cell.angle_beta   90.00
_cell.angle_gamma   90.00
#
_symmetry.space_group_name_H-M   'P 1'
#
loop_
_entity.id
_entity.type
_entity.pdbx_description
1 polymer ?
#
loop_
_entity_poly.entity_id
_entity_poly.type
_entity_poly.pdbx_seq_one_letter_code
_entity_poly.pdbx_strand_id
1 'polypeptide(L)'
;MKGWNKSDMKKTIYNMGYFLNETKTIIKTDLLSNIFSLLCMVLIFFILSLIIAVWHISMYEVKVIEKDAQISVYYDLNLDNNSQAQLVENIKSISGVNEVYMVGKDEAYKRMQEILGDDAQVLEFFDNNPF
;
A
#
# COMPACT_ATOMS: atom_id res chain seq x y z
N MET A 1 47.07 -8.46 -18.97
CA MET A 1 45.87 -7.57 -19.01
C MET A 1 46.23 -6.34 -19.83
N LYS A 2 45.68 -6.20 -21.04
CA LYS A 2 45.98 -5.09 -21.96
C LYS A 2 45.22 -3.85 -21.48
N GLY A 3 45.92 -2.93 -20.82
CA GLY A 3 45.33 -1.70 -20.30
C GLY A 3 44.75 -0.86 -21.42
N TRP A 4 43.50 -0.41 -21.26
CA TRP A 4 42.86 0.53 -22.18
C TRP A 4 43.71 1.81 -22.29
N ASN A 5 44.21 2.09 -23.49
CA ASN A 5 45.03 3.26 -23.75
C ASN A 5 44.10 4.49 -23.86
N LYS A 6 44.49 5.60 -23.21
CA LYS A 6 43.75 6.88 -23.20
C LYS A 6 43.48 7.43 -24.61
N SER A 7 44.26 7.01 -25.60
CA SER A 7 44.05 7.32 -27.03
C SER A 7 42.86 6.58 -27.66
N ASP A 8 42.59 5.34 -27.25
CA ASP A 8 41.46 4.54 -27.72
C ASP A 8 40.13 5.12 -27.21
N MET A 9 40.11 5.56 -25.94
CA MET A 9 38.94 6.18 -25.32
C MET A 9 38.58 7.55 -25.94
N LYS A 10 39.58 8.29 -26.44
CA LYS A 10 39.33 9.54 -27.19
C LYS A 10 38.79 9.27 -28.59
N LYS A 11 39.23 8.19 -29.24
CA LYS A 11 38.71 7.76 -30.56
C LYS A 11 37.25 7.30 -30.48
N THR A 12 36.86 6.55 -29.46
CA THR A 12 35.47 6.09 -29.30
C THR A 12 34.50 7.26 -29.07
N ILE A 13 34.89 8.26 -28.27
CA ILE A 13 34.08 9.47 -28.05
C ILE A 13 33.98 10.31 -29.33
N TYR A 14 35.08 10.48 -30.08
CA TYR A 14 35.08 11.25 -31.32
C TYR A 14 34.24 10.59 -32.43
N ASN A 15 34.26 9.26 -32.51
CA ASN A 15 33.48 8.50 -33.50
C ASN A 15 32.02 8.29 -33.07
N MET A 16 31.67 8.56 -31.81
CA MET A 16 30.30 8.40 -31.29
C MET A 16 29.28 9.19 -32.11
N GLY A 17 29.61 10.42 -32.52
CA GLY A 17 28.73 11.26 -33.35
C GLY A 17 28.47 10.67 -34.74
N TYR A 18 29.46 9.97 -35.31
CA TYR A 18 29.32 9.25 -36.58
C TYR A 18 28.37 8.06 -36.43
N PHE A 19 28.56 7.24 -35.39
CA PHE A 19 27.69 6.08 -35.13
C PHE A 19 26.26 6.49 -34.82
N LEU A 20 26.04 7.61 -34.12
CA LEU A 20 24.68 8.14 -33.88
C LEU A 20 23.99 8.57 -35.18
N ASN A 21 24.72 9.19 -36.10
CA ASN A 21 24.19 9.58 -37.42
C ASN A 21 23.85 8.37 -38.30
N GLU A 22 24.70 7.34 -38.29
CA GLU A 22 24.40 6.07 -38.99
C GLU A 22 23.21 5.36 -38.35
N THR A 23 23.14 5.30 -37.02
CA THR A 23 22.03 4.70 -36.28
C THR A 23 20.70 5.38 -36.62
N LYS A 24 20.68 6.72 -36.68
CA LYS A 24 19.50 7.48 -37.13
C LYS A 24 19.09 7.14 -38.56
N THR A 25 20.06 6.91 -39.44
CA THR A 25 19.81 6.54 -40.83
C THR A 25 19.19 5.15 -40.93
N ILE A 26 19.73 4.18 -40.18
CA ILE A 26 19.19 2.80 -40.08
C ILE A 26 17.78 2.81 -39.50
N ILE A 27 17.55 3.59 -38.43
CA ILE A 27 16.21 3.73 -37.82
C ILE A 27 15.21 4.29 -38.83
N LYS A 28 15.64 5.24 -39.68
CA LYS A 28 14.79 5.85 -40.71
C LYS A 28 14.45 4.90 -41.86
N THR A 29 15.35 3.97 -42.19
CA THR A 29 15.13 2.97 -43.24
C THR A 29 14.12 1.90 -42.78
N ASP A 30 14.19 1.46 -41.52
CA ASP A 30 13.32 0.43 -40.94
C ASP A 30 12.36 0.98 -39.87
N LEU A 31 11.73 2.14 -40.13
CA LEU A 31 10.90 2.87 -39.16
C LEU A 31 9.79 2.01 -38.54
N LEU A 32 9.07 1.24 -39.37
CA LEU A 32 7.94 0.44 -38.90
C LEU A 32 8.37 -0.64 -37.90
N SER A 33 9.44 -1.37 -38.21
CA SER A 33 9.97 -2.42 -37.35
C SER A 33 10.52 -1.86 -36.04
N ASN A 34 11.24 -0.73 -36.11
CA ASN A 34 11.80 -0.08 -34.93
C ASN A 34 10.72 0.52 -34.01
N ILE A 35 9.67 1.14 -34.56
CA ILE A 35 8.53 1.64 -33.78
C ILE A 35 7.81 0.48 -33.08
N PHE A 36 7.59 -0.63 -33.80
CA PHE A 36 6.93 -1.80 -33.21
C PHE A 36 7.75 -2.42 -32.08
N SER A 37 9.07 -2.55 -32.26
CA SER A 37 9.98 -3.03 -31.22
C SER A 37 10.00 -2.12 -29.99
N LEU A 38 10.06 -0.79 -30.19
CA LEU A 38 9.97 0.19 -29.11
C LEU A 38 8.63 0.11 -28.37
N LEU A 39 7.52 -0.05 -29.10
CA LEU A 39 6.19 -0.17 -28.52
C LEU A 39 6.08 -1.44 -27.66
N CYS A 40 6.60 -2.57 -28.15
CA CYS A 40 6.67 -3.81 -27.35
C CYS A 40 7.50 -3.63 -26.08
N MET A 41 8.67 -2.98 -26.18
CA MET A 41 9.51 -2.72 -25.01
C MET A 41 8.78 -1.87 -23.96
N VAL A 42 8.14 -0.78 -24.39
CA VAL A 42 7.34 0.08 -23.51
C VAL A 42 6.17 -0.70 -22.89
N LEU A 43 5.47 -1.51 -23.68
CA LEU A 43 4.34 -2.30 -23.22
C LEU A 43 4.75 -3.31 -22.14
N ILE A 44 5.91 -3.96 -22.28
CA ILE A 44 6.44 -4.88 -21.26
C ILE A 44 6.68 -4.14 -19.94
N PHE A 45 7.32 -2.97 -19.99
CA PHE A 45 7.54 -2.16 -18.79
C PHE A 45 6.23 -1.64 -18.19
N PHE A 46 5.26 -1.30 -19.03
CA PHE A 46 3.94 -0.87 -18.60
C PHE A 46 3.21 -2.00 -17.85
N ILE A 47 3.20 -3.21 -18.40
CA ILE A 47 2.61 -4.39 -17.74
C ILE A 47 3.32 -4.67 -16.42
N LEU A 48 4.66 -4.60 -16.39
CA LEU A 48 5.43 -4.77 -15.16
C LEU A 48 5.05 -3.72 -14.11
N SER A 49 4.92 -2.45 -14.50
CA SER A 49 4.50 -1.37 -13.60
C SER A 49 3.10 -1.59 -13.05
N LEU A 50 2.17 -2.12 -13.86
CA LEU A 50 0.82 -2.46 -13.41
C LEU A 50 0.86 -3.56 -12.35
N ILE A 51 1.66 -4.62 -12.56
CA ILE A 51 1.81 -5.71 -11.58
C ILE A 51 2.34 -5.16 -10.25
N ILE A 52 3.34 -4.29 -10.29
CA ILE A 52 3.91 -3.66 -9.09
C ILE A 52 2.87 -2.76 -8.40
N ALA A 53 2.10 -1.99 -9.17
CA ALA A 53 1.06 -1.12 -8.62
C ALA A 53 -0.06 -1.92 -7.92
N VAL A 54 -0.52 -3.01 -8.54
CA VAL A 54 -1.50 -3.93 -7.94
C VAL A 54 -0.92 -4.60 -6.69
N TRP A 55 0.34 -5.01 -6.71
CA TRP A 55 0.98 -5.56 -5.51
C TRP A 55 0.99 -4.55 -4.36
N HIS A 56 1.26 -3.28 -4.65
CA HIS A 56 1.27 -2.21 -3.66
C HIS A 56 -0.13 -1.92 -3.10
N ILE A 57 -1.19 -1.98 -3.92
CA ILE A 57 -2.57 -1.75 -3.44
C ILE A 57 -3.02 -2.83 -2.46
N SER A 58 -2.68 -4.09 -2.74
CA SER A 58 -3.08 -5.23 -1.89
C SER A 58 -2.52 -5.13 -0.48
N MET A 59 -1.36 -4.50 -0.29
CA MET A 59 -0.76 -4.35 1.05
C MET A 59 -1.49 -3.32 1.93
N TYR A 60 -2.20 -2.36 1.32
CA TYR A 60 -2.97 -1.36 2.05
C TYR A 60 -4.37 -1.87 2.44
N GLU A 61 -5.01 -2.64 1.55
CA GLU A 61 -6.40 -3.06 1.75
C GLU A 61 -6.57 -4.21 2.76
N VAL A 62 -5.57 -5.08 2.95
CA VAL A 62 -5.67 -6.18 3.92
C VAL A 62 -5.97 -5.66 5.34
N LYS A 63 -5.40 -4.52 5.73
CA LYS A 63 -5.67 -3.90 7.04
C LYS A 63 -7.07 -3.30 7.16
N VAL A 64 -7.67 -2.88 6.04
CA VAL A 64 -9.03 -2.32 6.01
C VAL A 64 -10.05 -3.45 6.12
N ILE A 65 -9.85 -4.55 5.39
CA ILE A 65 -10.72 -5.73 5.47
C ILE A 65 -10.64 -6.40 6.85
N GLU A 66 -9.46 -6.43 7.47
CA GLU A 66 -9.28 -6.95 8.83
C GLU A 66 -9.98 -6.08 9.89
N LYS A 67 -10.17 -4.78 9.62
CA LYS A 67 -10.98 -3.88 10.46
C LYS A 67 -12.48 -4.20 10.34
N ASP A 68 -12.97 -4.52 9.16
CA ASP A 68 -14.40 -4.79 8.91
C ASP A 68 -14.88 -6.12 9.54
N ALA A 69 -13.98 -7.05 9.83
CA ALA A 69 -14.29 -8.32 10.49
C ALA A 69 -14.28 -8.26 12.03
N GLN A 70 -14.13 -7.08 12.64
CA GLN A 70 -14.11 -6.94 14.10
C GLN A 70 -15.53 -6.90 14.68
N ILE A 71 -15.84 -7.86 15.55
CA ILE A 71 -17.11 -7.88 16.31
C ILE A 71 -16.94 -7.04 17.57
N SER A 72 -17.72 -5.96 17.68
CA SER A 72 -17.77 -5.13 18.89
C SER A 72 -18.84 -5.65 19.85
N VAL A 73 -18.46 -5.97 21.09
CA VAL A 73 -19.36 -6.45 22.14
C VAL A 73 -19.39 -5.41 23.27
N TYR A 74 -20.59 -4.93 23.60
CA TYR A 74 -20.81 -3.96 24.68
C TYR A 74 -21.26 -4.67 25.95
N TYR A 75 -20.82 -4.17 27.11
CA TYR A 75 -21.17 -4.73 28.41
C TYR A 75 -21.67 -3.63 29.35
N ASP A 76 -22.41 -4.03 30.39
CA ASP A 76 -23.02 -3.10 31.34
C ASP A 76 -21.96 -2.39 32.19
N LEU A 77 -22.18 -1.09 32.45
CA LEU A 77 -21.28 -0.24 33.24
C LEU A 77 -21.15 -0.66 34.71
N ASN A 78 -22.10 -1.47 35.20
CA ASN A 78 -22.14 -1.93 36.58
C ASN A 78 -21.41 -3.27 36.80
N LEU A 79 -20.77 -3.82 35.77
CA LEU A 79 -19.99 -5.06 35.89
C LEU A 79 -18.71 -4.84 36.70
N ASP A 80 -18.49 -5.71 37.69
CA ASP A 80 -17.23 -5.81 38.42
C ASP A 80 -16.06 -6.12 37.49
N ASN A 81 -14.89 -5.57 37.79
CA ASN A 81 -13.62 -5.83 37.10
C ASN A 81 -13.31 -7.33 37.00
N ASN A 82 -13.61 -8.16 38.01
CA ASN A 82 -13.39 -9.61 37.89
C ASN A 82 -14.36 -10.26 36.89
N SER A 83 -15.62 -9.82 36.87
CA SER A 83 -16.62 -10.29 35.91
C SER A 83 -16.27 -9.85 34.48
N GLN A 84 -15.67 -8.67 34.30
CA GLN A 84 -15.15 -8.20 33.02
C GLN A 84 -14.00 -9.10 32.51
N ALA A 85 -13.05 -9.43 33.38
CA ALA A 85 -11.95 -10.34 33.02
C ALA A 85 -12.46 -11.74 32.62
N GLN A 86 -13.43 -12.28 33.36
CA GLN A 86 -14.06 -13.57 33.02
C GLN A 86 -14.79 -13.52 31.67
N LEU A 87 -15.47 -12.42 31.35
CA LEU A 87 -16.11 -12.20 30.04
C LEU A 87 -15.09 -12.26 28.90
N VAL A 88 -13.94 -11.61 29.07
CA VAL A 88 -12.85 -11.63 28.08
C VAL A 88 -12.31 -13.05 27.89
N GLU A 89 -12.05 -13.78 28.98
CA GLU A 89 -11.58 -15.17 28.90
C GLU A 89 -12.60 -16.09 28.21
N ASN A 90 -13.88 -15.94 28.55
CA ASN A 90 -14.96 -16.71 27.95
C ASN A 90 -15.04 -16.46 26.43
N ILE A 91 -14.95 -15.21 25.97
CA ILE A 91 -14.97 -14.89 24.54
C ILE A 91 -13.72 -15.45 23.85
N LYS A 92 -12.55 -15.33 24.49
CA LYS A 92 -11.29 -15.86 23.95
C LYS A 92 -11.28 -17.39 23.84
N SER A 93 -12.10 -18.08 24.63
CA SER A 93 -12.25 -19.53 24.58
C SER A 93 -13.11 -20.04 23.42
N ILE A 94 -13.83 -19.15 22.73
CA ILE A 94 -14.68 -19.50 21.59
C ILE A 94 -13.79 -19.88 20.40
N SER A 95 -14.02 -21.07 19.83
CA SER A 95 -13.32 -21.52 18.62
C SER A 95 -13.56 -20.57 17.46
N GLY A 96 -12.48 -20.03 16.89
CA GLY A 96 -12.52 -19.04 15.80
C GLY A 96 -12.27 -17.60 16.25
N VAL A 97 -12.24 -17.32 17.56
CA VAL A 97 -11.78 -16.02 18.08
C VAL A 97 -10.26 -16.01 18.10
N ASN A 98 -9.66 -15.08 17.34
CA ASN A 98 -8.21 -14.93 17.29
C ASN A 98 -7.71 -14.13 18.51
N GLU A 99 -8.28 -12.94 18.71
CA GLU A 99 -7.89 -12.00 19.76
C GLU A 99 -9.10 -11.25 20.32
N VAL A 100 -9.00 -10.85 21.60
CA VAL A 100 -10.01 -10.05 22.30
C VAL A 100 -9.32 -8.85 22.90
N TYR A 101 -9.82 -7.65 22.57
CA TYR A 101 -9.29 -6.39 23.05
C TYR A 101 -10.34 -5.67 23.89
N MET A 102 -9.94 -5.23 25.07
CA MET A 102 -10.77 -4.42 25.93
C MET A 102 -10.57 -2.95 25.58
N VAL A 103 -11.65 -2.27 25.18
CA VAL A 103 -11.62 -0.86 24.77
C VAL A 103 -12.27 -0.05 25.88
N GLY A 104 -11.52 0.91 26.42
CA GLY A 104 -12.04 1.84 27.43
C GLY A 104 -12.97 2.89 26.81
N LYS A 105 -13.79 3.53 27.64
CA LYS A 105 -14.76 4.56 27.20
C LYS A 105 -14.14 5.69 26.40
N ASP A 106 -12.98 6.19 26.84
CA ASP A 106 -12.28 7.30 26.17
C ASP A 106 -11.73 6.87 24.80
N GLU A 107 -11.28 5.62 24.69
CA GLU A 107 -10.80 5.05 23.44
C GLU A 107 -11.97 4.80 22.47
N ALA A 108 -13.10 4.29 22.98
CA ALA A 108 -14.32 4.10 22.20
C ALA A 108 -14.83 5.43 21.62
N TYR A 109 -14.82 6.49 22.42
CA TYR A 109 -15.20 7.84 21.96
C TYR A 109 -14.29 8.34 20.83
N LYS A 110 -12.96 8.24 21.00
CA LYS A 110 -12.00 8.66 19.96
C LYS A 110 -12.15 7.86 18.67
N ARG A 111 -12.31 6.54 18.77
CA ARG A 111 -12.55 5.69 17.59
C ARG A 111 -13.85 6.08 16.87
N MET A 112 -14.90 6.40 17.61
CA MET A 112 -16.15 6.88 17.02
C MET A 112 -16.00 8.25 16.34
N GLN A 113 -15.21 9.16 16.92
CA GLN A 113 -14.87 10.42 16.27
C GLN A 113 -14.14 10.20 14.93
N GLU A 114 -13.18 9.26 14.89
CA GLU A 114 -12.49 8.89 13.64
C GLU A 114 -13.44 8.27 12.60
N ILE A 115 -14.40 7.45 13.02
CA ILE A 115 -15.38 6.82 12.12
C ILE A 115 -16.37 7.85 11.54
N LEU A 116 -16.87 8.77 12.38
CA LEU A 116 -17.82 9.80 11.97
C LEU A 116 -17.15 10.93 11.17
N GLY A 117 -15.84 11.12 11.32
CA GLY A 117 -15.08 12.12 10.56
C GLY A 117 -15.69 13.52 10.72
N ASP A 118 -16.16 14.09 9.60
CA ASP A 118 -16.76 15.43 9.58
C ASP A 118 -18.07 15.55 10.39
N ASP A 119 -18.78 14.43 10.58
CA ASP A 119 -20.03 14.35 11.35
C ASP A 119 -19.80 14.15 12.85
N ALA A 120 -18.54 14.05 13.30
CA ALA A 120 -18.20 13.83 14.71
C ALA A 120 -18.72 14.94 15.65
N GLN A 121 -19.11 16.10 15.10
CA GLN A 121 -19.75 17.20 15.82
C GLN A 121 -21.03 16.77 16.56
N VAL A 122 -21.71 15.72 16.09
CA VAL A 122 -22.89 15.15 16.77
C VAL A 122 -22.53 14.66 18.18
N LEU A 123 -21.29 14.20 18.39
CA LEU A 123 -20.82 13.71 19.69
C LEU A 123 -20.61 14.82 20.73
N GLU A 124 -20.53 16.08 20.30
CA GLU A 124 -20.37 17.25 21.20
C GLU A 124 -21.69 17.69 21.85
N PHE A 125 -22.83 17.24 21.31
CA PHE A 125 -24.15 17.54 21.87
C PHE A 125 -24.52 16.65 23.07
N PHE A 126 -23.70 15.66 23.41
CA PHE A 126 -23.88 14.84 24.61
C PHE A 126 -23.13 15.46 25.79
N ASP A 127 -23.83 15.71 26.90
CA ASP A 127 -23.22 16.25 28.12
C ASP A 127 -22.19 15.30 28.77
N ASN A 128 -22.25 14.00 28.46
CA ASN A 128 -21.34 12.97 28.96
C ASN A 128 -21.02 11.97 27.84
N ASN A 129 -19.89 11.26 27.98
CA ASN A 129 -19.50 10.20 27.03
C ASN A 129 -20.62 9.14 26.94
N PRO A 130 -21.21 8.92 25.74
CA PRO A 130 -22.31 7.98 25.56
C PRO A 130 -21.86 6.50 25.53
N PHE A 131 -20.56 6.24 25.63
CA PHE A 131 -19.93 4.90 25.62
C PHE A 131 -19.49 4.43 27.02
#